data_AF-A0A843BY91-F1
#
_entry.id   AF-A0A843BY91-F1
#
_cell.length_a   1.000
_cell.length_b   1.000
_cell.length_c   1.000
_cell.angle_alpha   90.00
_cell.angle_beta   90.00
_cell.angle_gamma   90.00
#
_symmetry.space_group_name_H-M   'P 1'
#
loop_
_entity.id
_entity.type
_entity.pdbx_description
1 polymer ?
#
loop_
_entity_poly.entity_id
_entity_poly.type
_entity_poly.pdbx_seq_one_letter_code
_entity_poly.pdbx_strand_id
1 'polypeptide(L)'
;MIDENSIIENLKLFSFPRLSGTEGEKKALELARKKVEDLNLKPLNQEFVFSTFFGRTYPKLAFLLGFTILFLFYLNFVTFIIPLFLIIICVILGLLFILARKPESIRLPKVLNSNNLYVKVGLKPKLGKSDISNKDKIAHERNLLFFCHLDSKGQRFSILYRIRIIRTWVF
;
A
#
# COMPACT_ATOMS: atom_id res chain seq x y z
N MET A 1 -15.56 24.83 -10.95
CA MET A 1 -15.82 23.53 -11.62
C MET A 1 -14.48 22.82 -11.71
N ILE A 2 -14.43 21.51 -11.47
CA ILE A 2 -13.18 20.75 -11.57
C ILE A 2 -12.86 20.62 -13.07
N ASP A 3 -11.64 20.99 -13.48
CA ASP A 3 -11.20 20.88 -14.87
C ASP A 3 -10.76 19.45 -15.19
N GLU A 4 -11.53 18.78 -16.04
CA GLU A 4 -11.29 17.40 -16.43
C GLU A 4 -9.99 17.23 -17.23
N ASN A 5 -9.65 18.22 -18.07
CA ASN A 5 -8.42 18.17 -18.86
C ASN A 5 -7.19 18.19 -17.96
N SER A 6 -7.19 19.06 -16.95
CA SER A 6 -6.15 19.10 -15.92
C SER A 6 -6.02 17.77 -15.16
N ILE A 7 -7.14 17.09 -14.87
CA ILE A 7 -7.10 15.75 -14.24
C ILE A 7 -6.43 14.74 -15.17
N ILE A 8 -6.85 14.70 -16.44
CA ILE A 8 -6.31 13.74 -17.42
C ILE A 8 -4.81 13.96 -17.62
N GLU A 9 -4.37 15.21 -17.72
CA GLU A 9 -2.94 15.54 -17.85
C GLU A 9 -2.15 15.12 -16.62
N ASN A 10 -2.64 15.42 -15.42
CA ASN A 10 -2.01 14.96 -14.18
C ASN A 10 -1.95 13.43 -14.13
N LEU A 11 -3.03 12.73 -14.47
CA LEU A 11 -3.04 11.27 -14.53
C LEU A 11 -1.99 10.73 -15.50
N LYS A 12 -1.89 11.28 -16.71
CA LYS A 12 -0.86 10.90 -17.70
C LYS A 12 0.54 11.16 -17.17
N LEU A 13 0.77 12.31 -16.55
CA LEU A 13 2.08 12.69 -15.99
C LEU A 13 2.55 11.72 -14.90
N PHE A 14 1.63 11.27 -14.04
CA PHE A 14 1.95 10.28 -13.01
C PHE A 14 1.99 8.84 -13.56
N SER A 15 1.58 8.56 -14.79
CA SER A 15 1.39 7.19 -15.34
C SER A 15 2.67 6.45 -15.73
N PHE A 16 3.55 6.22 -14.76
CA PHE A 16 4.76 5.41 -14.91
C PHE A 16 4.92 4.43 -13.72
N PRO A 17 5.72 3.35 -13.86
CA PRO A 17 5.96 2.42 -12.77
C PRO A 17 6.57 3.13 -11.56
N ARG A 18 5.87 3.08 -10.43
CA ARG A 18 6.21 3.84 -9.21
C ARG A 18 6.09 2.97 -7.97
N LEU A 19 6.70 1.78 -8.06
CA LEU A 19 6.66 0.80 -6.99
C LEU A 19 7.40 1.33 -5.74
N SER A 20 6.91 1.02 -4.55
CA SER A 20 7.53 1.40 -3.28
C SER A 20 9.01 1.01 -3.23
N GLY A 21 9.87 1.95 -2.82
CA GLY A 21 11.32 1.84 -2.71
C GLY A 21 12.09 1.91 -4.02
N THR A 22 11.48 2.40 -5.11
CA THR A 22 12.12 2.52 -6.42
C THR A 22 12.35 3.98 -6.83
N GLU A 23 13.22 4.21 -7.83
CA GLU A 23 13.44 5.55 -8.39
C GLU A 23 12.16 6.18 -8.98
N GLY A 24 11.22 5.34 -9.45
CA GLY A 24 9.90 5.80 -9.88
C GLY A 24 9.10 6.43 -8.74
N GLU A 25 9.12 5.85 -7.54
CA GLU A 25 8.47 6.47 -6.39
C GLU A 25 9.09 7.83 -6.05
N LYS A 26 10.43 7.91 -6.01
CA LYS A 26 11.13 9.18 -5.73
C LYS A 26 10.75 10.26 -6.74
N LYS A 27 10.69 9.91 -8.02
CA LYS A 27 10.24 10.81 -9.09
C LYS A 27 8.80 11.26 -8.88
N ALA A 28 7.89 10.34 -8.54
CA ALA A 28 6.50 10.66 -8.27
C ALA A 28 6.34 11.58 -7.05
N LEU A 29 7.13 11.35 -5.99
CA LEU A 29 7.15 12.20 -4.80
C LEU A 29 7.62 13.62 -5.15
N GLU A 30 8.70 13.76 -5.92
CA GLU A 30 9.20 15.06 -6.33
C GLU A 30 8.20 15.83 -7.19
N LEU A 31 7.54 15.15 -8.14
CA LEU A 31 6.48 15.74 -8.96
C LEU A 31 5.30 16.21 -8.12
N ALA A 32 4.83 15.37 -7.18
CA ALA A 32 3.75 15.73 -6.28
C ALA A 32 4.12 16.90 -5.37
N ARG A 33 5.36 16.91 -4.85
CA ARG A 33 5.88 18.00 -4.02
C ARG A 33 5.87 19.33 -4.75
N LYS A 34 6.39 19.37 -5.99
CA LYS A 34 6.37 20.57 -6.84
C LYS A 34 4.93 21.05 -7.07
N LYS A 35 4.01 20.16 -7.44
CA LYS A 35 2.60 20.51 -7.65
C LYS A 35 1.92 21.07 -6.40
N VAL A 36 2.29 20.58 -5.21
CA VAL A 36 1.76 21.11 -3.93
C VAL A 36 2.37 22.47 -3.60
N GLU A 37 3.67 22.65 -3.84
CA GLU A 37 4.36 23.93 -3.69
C GLU A 37 3.79 25.00 -4.64
N ASP A 38 3.49 24.63 -5.89
CA ASP A 38 2.82 25.49 -6.89
C ASP A 38 1.43 25.97 -6.42
N LEU A 39 0.77 25.20 -5.56
CA LEU A 39 -0.51 25.55 -4.93
C LEU A 39 -0.35 26.43 -3.67
N ASN A 40 0.87 26.89 -3.37
CA ASN A 40 1.23 27.64 -2.16
C ASN A 40 0.93 26.88 -0.86
N LEU A 41 0.99 25.55 -0.90
CA LEU A 41 0.85 24.69 0.27
C LEU A 41 2.23 24.22 0.75
N LYS A 42 2.33 23.85 2.04
CA LYS A 42 3.57 23.33 2.63
C LYS A 42 3.56 21.80 2.62
N PRO A 43 4.32 21.14 1.72
CA PRO A 43 4.48 19.69 1.76
C PRO A 43 5.36 19.26 2.94
N LEU A 44 5.02 18.14 3.55
CA LEU A 44 5.83 17.45 4.55
C LEU A 44 6.07 16.02 4.07
N ASN A 45 7.30 15.54 4.21
CA ASN A 45 7.63 14.15 3.89
C ASN A 45 7.40 13.27 5.12
N GLN A 46 6.68 12.18 4.93
CA GLN A 46 6.54 11.11 5.91
C GLN A 46 7.33 9.90 5.41
N GLU A 47 8.53 9.73 5.94
CA GLU A 47 9.41 8.62 5.61
C GLU A 47 9.01 7.38 6.43
N PHE A 48 9.02 6.23 5.79
CA PHE A 48 8.80 4.95 6.46
C PHE A 48 9.65 3.86 5.82
N VAL A 49 9.86 2.82 6.60
CA VAL A 49 10.71 1.70 6.24
C VAL A 49 9.86 0.44 6.27
N PHE A 50 9.91 -0.34 5.19
CA PHE A 50 9.09 -1.54 5.06
C PHE A 50 9.88 -2.70 4.45
N SER A 51 9.44 -3.92 4.74
CA SER A 51 9.95 -5.12 4.08
C SER A 51 9.03 -5.53 2.93
N THR A 52 9.65 -6.00 1.84
CA THR A 52 8.92 -6.60 0.71
C THR A 52 8.46 -8.04 0.97
N PHE A 53 8.91 -8.68 2.05
CA PHE A 53 8.63 -10.09 2.30
C PHE A 53 7.14 -10.38 2.42
N PHE A 54 6.41 -9.64 3.26
CA PHE A 54 4.99 -9.91 3.47
C PHE A 54 4.15 -9.65 2.21
N GLY A 55 4.46 -8.59 1.46
CA GLY A 55 3.70 -8.22 0.26
C GLY A 55 4.07 -9.02 -1.00
N ARG A 56 5.27 -9.61 -1.08
CA ARG A 56 5.77 -10.24 -2.32
C ARG A 56 6.24 -11.68 -2.14
N THR A 57 7.03 -11.97 -1.12
CA THR A 57 7.68 -13.28 -0.95
C THR A 57 6.77 -14.28 -0.24
N TYR A 58 6.14 -13.85 0.85
CA TYR A 58 5.24 -14.67 1.66
C TYR A 58 4.08 -15.26 0.84
N PRO A 59 3.33 -14.49 0.02
CA PRO A 59 2.21 -15.06 -0.75
C PRO A 59 2.68 -16.08 -1.77
N LYS A 60 3.85 -15.89 -2.39
CA LYS A 60 4.44 -16.84 -3.34
C LYS A 60 4.81 -18.16 -2.64
N LEU A 61 5.44 -18.07 -1.47
CA LEU A 61 5.84 -19.24 -0.70
C LEU A 61 4.61 -19.99 -0.15
N ALA A 62 3.65 -19.27 0.41
CA ALA A 62 2.40 -19.85 0.90
C ALA A 62 1.62 -20.52 -0.23
N PHE A 63 1.53 -19.87 -1.40
CA PHE A 63 0.89 -20.44 -2.58
C PHE A 63 1.60 -21.70 -3.07
N LEU A 64 2.94 -21.67 -3.18
CA LEU A 64 3.73 -22.83 -3.58
C LEU A 64 3.51 -24.01 -2.62
N LEU A 65 3.57 -23.78 -1.31
CA LEU A 65 3.35 -24.80 -0.30
C LEU A 65 1.93 -25.37 -0.37
N GLY A 66 0.92 -24.51 -0.50
CA GLY A 66 -0.48 -24.91 -0.66
C GLY A 66 -0.71 -25.73 -1.94
N PHE A 67 -0.11 -25.31 -3.05
CA PHE A 67 -0.14 -26.06 -4.30
C PHE A 67 0.53 -27.43 -4.15
N THR A 68 1.68 -27.52 -3.48
CA THR A 68 2.34 -28.79 -3.21
C THR A 68 1.47 -29.74 -2.40
N ILE A 69 0.73 -29.25 -1.40
CA ILE A 69 -0.23 -30.08 -0.65
C ILE A 69 -1.30 -30.66 -1.59
N LEU A 70 -1.91 -29.82 -2.42
CA LEU A 70 -2.92 -30.27 -3.39
C LEU A 70 -2.34 -31.27 -4.39
N PHE A 71 -1.11 -31.04 -4.84
CA PHE A 71 -0.39 -31.94 -5.75
C PHE A 71 -0.10 -33.30 -5.10
N LEU A 72 0.33 -33.32 -3.83
CA LEU A 72 0.54 -34.56 -3.08
C LEU A 72 -0.76 -35.34 -2.91
N PHE A 73 -1.88 -34.66 -2.61
CA PHE A 73 -3.19 -35.31 -2.55
C PHE A 73 -3.64 -35.85 -3.91
N TYR A 74 -3.38 -35.12 -4.99
CA TYR A 74 -3.68 -35.56 -6.34
C TYR A 74 -2.93 -36.85 -6.71
N LEU A 75 -1.66 -36.97 -6.33
CA LEU A 75 -0.86 -38.16 -6.60
C LEU A 75 -1.36 -39.40 -5.85
N ASN A 76 -2.06 -39.24 -4.72
CA ASN A 76 -2.73 -40.29 -3.96
C ASN A 76 -1.86 -41.55 -3.68
N PHE A 77 -0.54 -41.40 -3.53
CA PHE A 77 0.32 -42.51 -3.16
C PHE A 77 0.23 -42.78 -1.65
N VAL A 78 -0.13 -44.00 -1.26
CA VAL A 78 -0.13 -44.44 0.15
C VAL A 78 1.28 -44.79 0.63
N THR A 79 2.29 -44.05 0.18
CA THR A 79 3.68 -44.25 0.60
C THR A 79 3.99 -43.36 1.81
N PHE A 80 4.84 -43.85 2.71
CA PHE A 80 5.32 -43.11 3.89
C PHE A 80 5.92 -41.72 3.56
N ILE A 81 6.32 -41.53 2.30
CA ILE A 81 6.88 -40.29 1.78
C ILE A 81 5.85 -39.13 1.86
N ILE A 82 4.59 -39.36 1.51
CA ILE A 82 3.56 -38.31 1.52
C ILE A 82 3.32 -37.72 2.92
N PRO A 83 3.00 -38.51 3.97
CA PRO A 83 2.77 -37.95 5.30
C PRO A 83 4.01 -37.23 5.85
N LEU A 84 5.23 -37.70 5.54
CA LEU A 84 6.46 -37.01 5.91
C LEU A 84 6.53 -35.61 5.28
N PHE A 85 6.28 -35.47 3.98
CA PHE A 85 6.26 -34.17 3.31
C PHE A 85 5.15 -33.26 3.84
N LEU A 86 3.96 -33.80 4.13
CA LEU A 86 2.86 -33.02 4.73
C LEU A 86 3.26 -32.44 6.09
N ILE A 87 3.91 -33.22 6.95
CA ILE A 87 4.41 -32.74 8.25
C ILE A 87 5.40 -31.58 8.03
N ILE A 88 6.37 -31.75 7.14
CA ILE A 88 7.37 -30.71 6.84
C ILE A 88 6.68 -29.42 6.35
N ILE A 89 5.74 -29.54 5.41
CA ILE A 89 5.00 -28.40 4.87
C ILE A 89 4.18 -27.71 5.98
N CYS A 90 3.50 -28.47 6.84
CA CYS A 90 2.75 -27.92 7.97
C CYS A 90 3.65 -27.16 8.96
N VAL A 91 4.84 -27.67 9.26
CA VAL A 91 5.83 -26.98 10.11
C VAL A 91 6.26 -25.66 9.47
N ILE A 92 6.59 -25.66 8.16
CA ILE A 92 6.98 -24.45 7.44
C ILE A 92 5.82 -23.43 7.41
N LEU A 93 4.59 -23.88 7.12
CA LEU A 93 3.41 -23.02 7.14
C LEU A 93 3.14 -22.45 8.54
N GLY A 94 3.32 -23.25 9.59
CA GLY A 94 3.20 -22.81 10.99
C GLY A 94 4.20 -21.71 11.33
N LEU A 95 5.48 -21.88 10.95
CA LEU A 95 6.51 -20.85 11.11
C LEU A 95 6.19 -19.58 10.33
N LEU A 96 5.76 -19.72 9.07
CA LEU A 96 5.34 -18.60 8.24
C LEU A 96 4.13 -17.86 8.83
N PHE A 97 3.18 -18.57 9.42
CA PHE A 97 2.02 -17.99 10.08
C PHE A 97 2.41 -17.22 11.35
N ILE A 98 3.31 -17.77 12.17
CA ILE A 98 3.85 -17.08 13.36
C ILE A 98 4.56 -15.79 12.94
N LEU A 99 5.40 -15.84 11.90
CA LEU A 99 6.06 -14.65 11.34
C LEU A 99 5.02 -13.64 10.84
N ALA A 100 4.00 -14.10 10.12
CA ALA A 100 2.94 -13.26 9.55
C ALA A 100 2.10 -12.51 10.60
N ARG A 101 2.09 -12.91 11.88
CA ARG A 101 1.35 -12.19 12.93
C ARG A 101 1.90 -10.80 13.24
N LYS A 102 3.18 -10.54 12.97
CA LYS A 102 3.81 -9.23 13.19
C LYS A 102 4.53 -8.76 11.92
N PRO A 103 3.79 -8.50 10.83
CA PRO A 103 4.39 -8.25 9.53
C PRO A 103 5.29 -7.00 9.53
N GLU A 104 4.94 -5.99 10.33
CA GLU A 104 5.70 -4.74 10.49
C GLU A 104 7.08 -4.94 11.12
N SER A 105 7.25 -5.99 11.94
CA SER A 105 8.53 -6.29 12.60
C SER A 105 9.52 -7.04 11.72
N ILE A 106 9.05 -7.58 10.57
CA ILE A 106 9.88 -8.39 9.68
C ILE A 106 10.78 -7.46 8.86
N ARG A 107 12.10 -7.61 9.01
CA ARG A 107 13.11 -6.90 8.22
C ARG A 107 13.78 -7.74 7.13
N LEU A 108 13.35 -8.99 6.95
CA LEU A 108 13.88 -9.91 5.95
C LEU A 108 13.17 -9.76 4.60
N PRO A 109 13.77 -10.11 3.45
CA PRO A 109 15.21 -10.14 3.16
C PRO A 109 15.75 -8.76 2.74
N LYS A 110 14.86 -7.86 2.28
CA LYS A 110 15.22 -6.52 1.82
C LYS A 110 14.30 -5.50 2.46
N VAL A 111 14.92 -4.56 3.16
CA VAL A 111 14.29 -3.37 3.71
C VAL A 111 14.36 -2.27 2.65
N LEU A 112 13.24 -1.60 2.41
CA LEU A 112 13.13 -0.48 1.50
C LEU A 112 12.62 0.75 2.24
N ASN A 113 13.14 1.92 1.85
CA ASN A 113 12.65 3.20 2.32
C ASN A 113 11.64 3.71 1.30
N SER A 114 10.51 4.21 1.78
CA SER A 114 9.42 4.76 0.98
C SER A 114 8.86 5.97 1.69
N ASN A 115 8.31 6.91 0.91
CA ASN A 115 7.95 8.22 1.39
C ASN A 115 6.53 8.54 0.95
N ASN A 116 5.71 9.00 1.90
CA ASN A 116 4.43 9.63 1.59
C ASN A 116 4.58 11.15 1.63
N LEU A 117 3.76 11.84 0.85
CA LEU A 117 3.66 13.29 0.89
C LEU A 117 2.44 13.67 1.71
N TYR A 118 2.67 14.34 2.83
CA TYR A 118 1.65 14.82 3.74
C TYR A 118 1.46 16.32 3.58
N VAL A 119 0.22 16.77 3.49
CA VAL A 119 -0.12 18.17 3.29
C VAL A 119 -1.23 18.56 4.24
N LYS A 120 -0.98 19.60 5.04
CA LYS A 120 -2.02 20.24 5.85
C LYS A 120 -2.67 21.34 5.02
N VAL A 121 -3.94 21.15 4.70
CA VAL A 121 -4.74 22.18 4.02
C VAL A 121 -5.56 22.90 5.07
N GLY A 122 -5.09 24.07 5.47
CA GLY A 122 -5.89 25.01 6.24
C GLY A 122 -6.87 25.70 5.30
N LEU A 123 -8.17 25.66 5.62
CA LEU A 123 -9.10 26.60 5.02
C LEU A 123 -8.71 28.00 5.50
N LYS A 124 -8.15 28.84 4.60
CA LYS A 124 -8.14 30.28 4.88
C LYS A 124 -9.60 30.69 5.03
N PRO A 125 -10.04 31.25 6.19
CA PRO A 125 -11.39 31.78 6.29
C PRO A 125 -11.53 32.84 5.21
N LYS A 126 -12.52 32.68 4.33
CA LYS A 126 -12.93 33.78 3.46
C LYS A 126 -13.27 34.95 4.38
N LEU A 127 -12.67 36.10 4.08
CA LEU A 127 -12.83 37.37 4.75
C LEU A 127 -14.26 37.58 5.29
N GLY A 128 -14.38 37.73 6.61
CA GLY A 128 -15.62 38.06 7.31
C GLY A 128 -15.35 38.03 8.80
N LYS A 129 -15.15 39.21 9.40
CA LYS A 129 -14.92 39.39 10.84
C LYS A 129 -16.07 38.77 11.63
N SER A 130 -15.80 37.70 12.37
CA SER A 130 -16.47 37.38 13.64
C SER A 130 -15.75 36.21 14.28
N ASP A 131 -15.44 36.36 15.57
CA ASP A 131 -14.77 35.43 16.47
C ASP A 131 -15.03 33.94 16.18
N ILE A 132 -14.14 33.31 15.41
CA ILE A 132 -14.12 31.86 15.23
C ILE A 132 -13.28 31.29 16.38
N SER A 133 -13.94 30.54 17.27
CA SER A 133 -13.30 29.91 18.43
C SER A 133 -12.14 29.01 18.00
N ASN A 134 -11.10 28.86 18.83
CA ASN A 134 -9.97 27.96 18.51
C ASN A 134 -10.39 26.49 18.27
N LYS A 135 -11.59 26.07 18.72
CA LYS A 135 -12.16 24.74 18.42
C LYS A 135 -12.59 24.61 16.95
N ASP A 136 -13.07 25.68 16.34
CA ASP A 136 -13.55 25.68 14.95
C ASP A 136 -12.39 25.73 13.93
N LYS A 137 -11.23 26.30 14.31
CA LYS A 137 -10.01 26.24 13.49
C LYS A 137 -9.52 24.80 13.28
N ILE A 138 -9.59 23.96 14.31
CA ILE A 138 -9.20 22.54 14.24
C ILE A 138 -10.17 21.74 13.36
N ALA A 139 -11.46 22.10 13.37
CA ALA A 139 -12.50 21.45 12.56
C ALA A 139 -12.32 21.65 11.04
N HIS A 140 -11.48 22.60 10.63
CA HIS A 140 -11.32 23.00 9.23
C HIS A 140 -9.95 22.66 8.63
N GLU A 141 -9.03 22.08 9.40
CA GLU A 141 -7.77 21.56 8.88
C GLU A 141 -8.00 20.17 8.27
N ARG A 142 -7.82 20.08 6.95
CA ARG A 142 -7.86 18.79 6.25
C ARG A 142 -6.45 18.28 6.04
N ASN A 143 -6.24 17.04 6.47
CA ASN A 143 -4.99 16.32 6.29
C ASN A 143 -5.08 15.50 5.00
N LEU A 144 -4.25 15.83 4.02
CA LEU A 144 -4.13 15.09 2.77
C LEU A 144 -2.85 14.26 2.80
N LEU A 145 -2.97 12.97 2.52
CA LEU A 145 -1.84 12.06 2.38
C LEU A 145 -1.81 11.52 0.96
N PHE A 146 -0.73 11.81 0.23
CA PHE A 146 -0.51 11.30 -1.11
C PHE A 146 0.42 10.09 -1.06
N PHE A 147 -0.09 8.97 -1.55
CA PHE A 147 0.66 7.72 -1.69
C PHE A 147 1.35 7.67 -3.05
N CYS A 148 2.59 8.17 -3.11
CA CYS A 148 3.36 8.23 -4.35
C CYS A 148 3.80 6.85 -4.87
N HIS A 149 3.68 5.81 -4.04
CA HIS A 149 4.10 4.44 -4.35
C HIS A 149 2.96 3.52 -4.85
N LEU A 150 1.72 4.02 -4.94
CA LEU A 150 0.58 3.24 -5.40
C LEU A 150 0.58 3.18 -6.94
N ASP A 151 1.08 2.07 -7.49
CA ASP A 151 0.99 1.80 -8.92
C ASP A 151 -0.43 1.32 -9.28
N SER A 152 -1.10 2.05 -10.17
CA SER A 152 -2.41 1.66 -10.72
C SER A 152 -2.31 0.42 -11.61
N LYS A 153 -1.13 0.09 -12.13
CA LYS A 153 -0.92 -1.01 -13.11
C LYS A 153 -0.91 -2.40 -12.48
N GLY A 154 -0.83 -2.52 -11.16
CA GLY A 154 -0.94 -3.81 -10.45
C GLY A 154 -2.38 -4.29 -10.22
N GLN A 155 -3.38 -3.52 -10.65
CA GLN A 155 -4.77 -3.72 -10.24
C GLN A 155 -5.58 -4.43 -11.33
N ARG A 156 -5.65 -5.77 -11.25
CA ARG A 156 -6.44 -6.61 -12.18
C ARG A 156 -7.96 -6.41 -12.03
N PHE A 157 -8.43 -5.99 -10.86
CA PHE A 157 -9.84 -5.81 -10.55
C PHE A 157 -10.23 -4.33 -10.48
N SER A 158 -11.42 -4.01 -10.98
CA SER A 158 -11.98 -2.66 -10.85
C SER A 158 -12.10 -2.24 -9.38
N ILE A 159 -12.11 -0.93 -9.12
CA ILE A 159 -12.21 -0.37 -7.75
C ILE A 159 -13.43 -0.93 -7.00
N LEU A 160 -14.55 -1.14 -7.69
CA LEU A 160 -15.79 -1.65 -7.12
C LEU A 160 -15.64 -3.08 -6.59
N TYR A 161 -15.01 -3.97 -7.35
CA TYR A 161 -14.76 -5.34 -6.90
C TYR A 161 -13.84 -5.40 -5.69
N ARG A 162 -12.83 -4.53 -5.64
CA ARG A 162 -11.89 -4.48 -4.50
C ARG A 162 -12.57 -3.98 -3.23
N ILE A 163 -13.41 -2.95 -3.33
CA ILE A 163 -14.19 -2.47 -2.19
C ILE A 163 -15.09 -3.59 -1.66
N ARG A 164 -15.76 -4.34 -2.56
CA ARG A 164 -16.61 -5.48 -2.16
C ARG A 164 -15.80 -6.56 -1.45
N ILE A 165 -14.67 -7.00 -2.03
CA ILE A 165 -13.81 -8.04 -1.43
C ILE A 165 -13.30 -7.61 -0.05
N ILE A 166 -12.77 -6.38 0.09
CA ILE A 166 -12.31 -5.86 1.38
C ILE A 166 -13.46 -5.81 2.38
N ARG A 167 -14.65 -5.35 1.95
CA ARG A 167 -15.83 -5.33 2.81
C ARG A 167 -16.17 -6.73 3.32
N THR A 168 -16.26 -7.73 2.45
CA THR A 168 -16.58 -9.12 2.82
C THR A 168 -15.51 -9.77 3.71
N TRP A 169 -14.28 -9.28 3.66
CA TRP A 169 -13.18 -9.85 4.46
C TRP A 169 -13.02 -9.18 5.83
N VAL A 170 -13.41 -7.91 5.95
CA VAL A 170 -13.26 -7.09 7.17
C VAL A 170 -14.56 -6.98 7.98
N PHE A 171 -15.71 -7.02 7.31
CA PHE A 171 -17.05 -6.97 7.92
C PHE A 171 -17.79 -8.28 7.65
#